data_AF-A0A2W4W0K6-F1
#
_entry.id   AF-A0A2W4W0K6-F1
#
_cell.length_a   1.000
_cell.length_b   1.000
_cell.length_c   1.000
_cell.angle_alpha   90.00
_cell.angle_beta   90.00
_cell.angle_gamma   90.00
#
_symmetry.space_group_name_H-M   'P 1'
#
loop_
_entity.id
_entity.type
_entity.pdbx_description
1 polymer ?
#
loop_
_entity_poly.entity_id
_entity_poly.type
_entity_poly.pdbx_seq_one_letter_code
_entity_poly.pdbx_strand_id
1 'polypeptide(L)'
;MIILSLSDIQPTSFQTPWGREMGICYLGKTFLPIDVHSNQQEAIAACRQDLDAGMMSIVVDEGDRVSLWWYFAEIQKPDETKFS
;
A
#
# COMPACT_ATOMS: atom_id res chain seq x y z
N MET A 1 9.09 7.22 -6.78
CA MET A 1 9.04 7.02 -5.32
C MET A 1 8.37 8.22 -4.69
N ILE A 2 7.25 8.00 -4.01
CA ILE A 2 6.53 9.02 -3.22
C ILE A 2 6.61 8.56 -1.77
N ILE A 3 6.95 9.48 -0.87
CA ILE A 3 6.98 9.21 0.57
C ILE A 3 5.80 9.96 1.16
N LEU A 4 4.95 9.24 1.88
CA LEU A 4 3.76 9.78 2.52
C LEU A 4 3.97 9.73 4.03
N SER A 5 3.66 10.81 4.73
CA SER A 5 3.51 10.76 6.18
C SER A 5 2.11 10.23 6.51
N LEU A 6 1.96 9.42 7.55
CA LEU A 6 0.63 9.03 8.06
C LEU A 6 -0.25 10.22 8.43
N SER A 7 0.33 11.39 8.74
CA SER A 7 -0.44 12.63 8.95
C SER A 7 -1.16 13.11 7.69
N ASP A 8 -0.66 12.73 6.52
CA ASP A 8 -1.10 13.25 5.22
C ASP A 8 -2.12 12.32 4.54
N ILE A 9 -2.38 11.16 5.12
CA ILE A 9 -3.25 10.11 4.60
C ILE A 9 -4.16 9.58 5.70
N GLN A 10 -5.40 9.22 5.36
CA GLN A 10 -6.35 8.65 6.32
C GLN A 10 -6.27 7.11 6.27
N PRO A 11 -5.81 6.44 7.34
CA PRO A 11 -5.82 4.99 7.41
C PRO A 11 -7.27 4.48 7.33
N THR A 12 -7.49 3.45 6.52
CA THR A 12 -8.81 2.84 6.32
C THR A 12 -8.70 1.33 6.49
N SER A 13 -9.75 0.72 7.02
CA SER A 13 -9.79 -0.73 7.18
C SER A 13 -10.39 -1.40 5.94
N PHE A 14 -9.69 -2.41 5.42
CA PHE A 14 -10.09 -3.16 4.23
C PHE A 14 -10.37 -4.63 4.57
N GLN A 15 -11.30 -5.25 3.86
CA GLN A 15 -11.50 -6.70 3.91
C GLN A 15 -10.61 -7.35 2.86
N THR A 16 -9.69 -8.21 3.31
CA THR A 16 -8.79 -8.98 2.45
C THR A 16 -9.06 -10.48 2.64
N PRO A 17 -8.56 -11.35 1.75
CA PRO A 17 -8.63 -12.80 1.96
C PRO A 17 -7.97 -13.29 3.26
N TRP A 18 -7.04 -12.52 3.82
CA TRP A 18 -6.35 -12.83 5.08
C TRP A 18 -7.05 -12.26 6.31
N GLY A 19 -8.10 -11.47 6.12
CA GLY A 19 -8.87 -10.84 7.19
C GLY A 19 -8.96 -9.34 7.02
N ARG A 20 -9.29 -8.67 8.13
CA ARG A 20 -9.41 -7.22 8.17
C ARG A 20 -8.03 -6.60 8.34
N GLU A 21 -7.56 -5.92 7.30
CA GLU A 21 -6.25 -5.24 7.29
C GLU A 21 -6.42 -3.73 7.37
N MET A 22 -5.41 -3.05 7.90
CA MET A 22 -5.32 -1.58 7.84
C MET A 22 -4.52 -1.19 6.61
N GLY A 23 -5.07 -0.30 5.81
CA GLY A 23 -4.48 0.16 4.55
C GLY A 23 -4.70 1.64 4.34
N ILE A 24 -4.25 2.14 3.19
CA ILE A 24 -4.51 3.51 2.75
C ILE A 24 -5.04 3.50 1.33
N CYS A 25 -5.87 4.49 0.99
CA CYS A 25 -6.24 4.77 -0.38
C CYS A 25 -5.47 6.00 -0.87
N TYR A 26 -4.65 5.84 -1.89
CA TYR A 26 -3.88 6.92 -2.51
C TYR A 26 -4.08 6.89 -4.03
N LEU A 27 -4.51 8.01 -4.61
CA LEU A 27 -4.84 8.12 -6.04
C LEU A 27 -5.82 7.03 -6.54
N GLY A 28 -6.82 6.68 -5.72
CA GLY A 28 -7.82 5.66 -6.06
C GLY A 28 -7.27 4.23 -6.02
N LYS A 29 -6.11 4.01 -5.41
CA LYS A 29 -5.47 2.71 -5.28
C LYS A 29 -5.29 2.37 -3.80
N THR A 30 -5.62 1.13 -3.45
CA THR A 30 -5.45 0.61 -2.09
C THR A 30 -4.03 0.09 -1.90
N PHE A 31 -3.40 0.48 -0.81
CA PHE A 31 -2.09 -0.01 -0.40
C PHE A 31 -2.21 -0.66 0.98
N LEU A 32 -1.56 -1.81 1.15
CA LEU A 32 -1.51 -2.57 2.40
C LEU A 32 -0.07 -2.69 2.88
N PRO A 33 0.19 -2.60 4.20
CA PRO A 33 1.53 -2.76 4.76
C PRO A 33 2.01 -4.20 4.53
N ILE A 34 3.26 -4.34 4.09
CA ILE A 34 3.89 -5.65 3.85
C ILE A 34 5.19 -5.84 4.62
N ASP A 35 5.90 -4.76 4.92
CA ASP A 35 7.17 -4.81 5.64
C ASP A 35 7.40 -3.53 6.45
N VAL A 36 8.24 -3.63 7.47
CA VAL A 36 8.64 -2.53 8.35
C VAL A 36 10.16 -2.47 8.41
N HIS A 37 10.71 -1.29 8.17
CA HIS A 37 12.14 -1.03 8.16
C HIS A 37 12.56 -0.12 9.30
N SER A 38 13.80 -0.32 9.75
CA SER A 38 14.41 0.42 10.86
C SER A 38 14.70 1.87 10.51
N ASN A 39 14.82 2.18 9.21
CA ASN A 39 15.12 3.51 8.71
C ASN A 39 14.58 3.72 7.29
N GLN A 40 14.51 4.99 6.91
CA GLN A 40 14.00 5.43 5.62
C GLN A 40 14.84 4.96 4.43
N GLN A 41 16.16 4.81 4.59
CA GLN A 41 17.05 4.41 3.48
C GLN A 41 16.81 2.95 3.08
N GLU A 42 16.62 2.06 4.05
CA GLU A 42 16.24 0.67 3.82
C GLU A 42 14.89 0.57 3.10
N ALA A 43 13.87 1.27 3.60
CA ALA A 43 12.55 1.29 2.96
C ALA A 43 12.59 1.83 1.52
N ILE A 44 13.37 2.89 1.28
CA ILE A 44 13.60 3.45 -0.06
C ILE A 44 14.29 2.42 -0.97
N ALA A 45 15.28 1.69 -0.47
CA ALA A 45 15.99 0.67 -1.24
C ALA A 45 15.06 -0.48 -1.63
N ALA A 46 14.23 -0.97 -0.70
CA ALA A 46 13.23 -2.00 -0.96
C ALA A 46 12.17 -1.52 -1.97
N CYS A 47 11.65 -0.31 -1.81
CA CYS A 47 10.69 0.28 -2.76
C CYS A 47 11.28 0.43 -4.18
N ARG A 48 12.59 0.70 -4.31
CA ARG A 48 13.26 0.70 -5.61
C ARG A 48 13.34 -0.70 -6.22
N GLN A 49 13.63 -1.72 -5.42
CA GLN A 49 13.65 -3.10 -5.90
C GLN A 49 12.28 -3.56 -6.38
N ASP A 50 11.21 -3.18 -5.67
CA ASP A 50 9.83 -3.41 -6.11
C ASP A 50 9.57 -2.76 -7.47
N LEU A 51 9.97 -1.49 -7.63
CA LEU A 51 9.81 -0.76 -8.88
C LEU A 51 10.58 -1.42 -10.03
N ASP A 52 11.81 -1.87 -9.78
CA ASP A 52 12.63 -2.60 -10.76
C ASP A 52 11.99 -3.95 -11.15
N ALA A 53 11.21 -4.56 -10.24
CA ALA A 53 10.41 -5.76 -10.50
C ALA A 53 9.03 -5.47 -11.15
N GLY A 54 8.71 -4.20 -11.43
CA GLY A 54 7.41 -3.78 -11.97
C GLY A 54 6.27 -3.76 -10.96
N MET A 55 6.58 -3.88 -9.67
CA MET A 55 5.64 -3.78 -8.57
C MET A 55 5.45 -2.32 -8.17
N MET A 56 4.25 -1.99 -7.72
CA MET A 56 3.93 -0.64 -7.22
C MET A 56 3.85 -0.68 -5.71
N SER A 57 4.81 -0.02 -5.06
CA SER A 57 4.86 0.15 -3.62
C SER A 57 5.08 1.61 -3.23
N ILE A 58 4.75 1.93 -1.99
CA ILE A 58 4.96 3.24 -1.38
C ILE A 58 5.67 3.08 -0.04
N VAL A 59 6.42 4.11 0.32
CA VAL A 59 7.04 4.22 1.64
C VAL A 59 6.17 5.12 2.50
N VAL A 60 5.77 4.63 3.65
CA VAL A 60 4.96 5.37 4.64
C VAL A 60 5.82 5.63 5.87
N ASP A 61 5.96 6.90 6.23
CA ASP A 61 6.60 7.31 7.48
C ASP A 61 5.54 7.37 8.58
N GLU A 62 5.70 6.51 9.60
CA GLU A 62 4.79 6.41 10.73
C GLU A 62 5.32 7.15 11.98
N GLY A 63 6.48 7.81 11.85
CA GLY A 63 7.14 8.59 12.90
C GLY A 63 8.11 7.78 13.76
N ASP A 64 7.72 6.59 14.23
CA ASP A 64 8.60 5.68 15.00
C ASP A 64 9.27 4.61 14.11
N ARG A 65 8.70 4.37 12.94
CA ARG A 65 9.14 3.36 11.97
C ARG A 65 8.78 3.82 10.55
N VAL A 66 9.39 3.16 9.58
CA VAL A 66 9.07 3.38 8.16
C VAL A 66 8.60 2.07 7.57
N SER A 67 7.40 2.06 7.00
CA SER A 67 6.77 0.85 6.48
C SER A 67 6.68 0.89 4.96
N LEU A 68 6.79 -0.28 4.34
CA LEU A 68 6.62 -0.49 2.90
C LEU A 68 5.24 -1.07 2.65
N TRP A 69 4.51 -0.46 1.72
CA TRP A 69 3.12 -0.84 1.44
C TRP A 69 2.96 -1.17 -0.03
N TRP A 70 2.36 -2.31 -0.32
CA TRP A 70 2.14 -2.78 -1.69
C TRP A 70 0.76 -2.41 -2.19
N TYR A 71 0.69 -2.11 -3.49
CA TYR A 71 -0.58 -1.97 -4.17
C TYR A 71 -1.37 -3.27 -4.09
N PHE A 72 -2.47 -3.22 -3.36
CA PHE A 72 -3.45 -4.28 -3.34
C PHE A 72 -4.45 -4.00 -4.45
N ALA A 73 -4.22 -4.64 -5.60
CA ALA A 73 -5.25 -4.74 -6.61
C ALA A 73 -6.38 -5.60 -6.01
N GLU A 74 -7.43 -4.96 -5.51
CA GLU A 74 -8.71 -5.65 -5.35
C GLU A 74 -9.00 -6.32 -6.69
N ILE A 75 -9.17 -7.64 -6.68
CA ILE A 75 -9.80 -8.32 -7.81
C ILE A 75 -11.19 -7.71 -7.86
N GLN A 76 -11.37 -6.69 -8.72
CA GLN A 76 -12.71 -6.23 -9.08
C GLN A 76 -13.42 -7.49 -9.54
N LYS A 77 -14.41 -7.95 -8.76
CA LYS A 77 -15.39 -8.88 -9.30
C LYS A 77 -15.91 -8.21 -10.57
N PRO A 78 -15.91 -8.89 -11.72
CA PRO A 78 -16.51 -8.32 -12.91
C PRO A 78 -17.91 -7.87 -12.53
N ASP A 79 -18.23 -6.62 -12.87
CA ASP A 79 -19.52 -6.02 -12.61
C ASP A 79 -20.57 -6.87 -13.35
N GLU A 80 -21.24 -7.78 -12.64
CA GLU A 80 -22.31 -8.65 -13.17
C GLU A 80 -23.61 -7.85 -13.43
N THR A 81 -23.53 -6.53 -13.55
CA THR A 81 -24.71 -5.65 -13.64
C THR A 81 -24.86 -4.99 -15.00
N LYS A 82 -24.63 -5.70 -16.13
CA LYS A 82 -25.08 -5.24 -17.46
C LYS A 82 -25.51 -6.36 -18.41
N PHE A 83 -26.30 -7.32 -17.95
CA PHE A 83 -27.17 -8.11 -18.84
C PHE A 83 -28.50 -8.39 -18.15
N SER A 84 -29.42 -7.44 -18.23
CA SER A 84 -30.84 -7.62 -17.93
C SER A 84 -31.64 -6.67 -18.81
#